data_AF-A0A161ZFP2-F1
#
_entry.id   AF-A0A161ZFP2-F1
#
_cell.length_a   1.000
_cell.length_b   1.000
_cell.length_c   1.000
_cell.angle_alpha   90.00
_cell.angle_beta   90.00
_cell.angle_gamma   90.00
#
_symmetry.space_group_name_H-M   'P 1'
#
loop_
_entity.id
_entity.type
_entity.pdbx_description
1 polymer ?
#
loop_
_entity_poly.entity_id
_entity_poly.type
_entity_poly.pdbx_seq_one_letter_code
_entity_poly.pdbx_strand_id
1 'polypeptide(L)' 'MSNPKISPAPRRTLLQRLFRCGLGRNLVTVWVTEIGQYAHGQTETETKIMLGRYTVMRWTTFYTPANG' A
#
# COMPACT_ATOMS: atom_id res chain seq x y z
N MET A 1 -19.58 7.40 -40.75
CA MET A 1 -18.41 7.08 -39.90
C MET A 1 -18.57 7.84 -38.59
N SER A 2 -18.77 7.14 -37.47
CA SER A 2 -18.89 7.77 -36.15
C SER A 2 -17.51 8.20 -35.64
N ASN A 3 -17.39 9.45 -35.22
CA ASN A 3 -16.15 9.99 -34.65
C ASN A 3 -15.88 9.27 -33.32
N PRO A 4 -14.66 8.75 -33.07
CA PRO A 4 -14.37 8.11 -31.79
C PRO A 4 -14.50 9.14 -30.67
N LYS A 5 -15.33 8.83 -29.66
CA LYS A 5 -15.44 9.64 -28.44
C LYS A 5 -14.10 9.60 -27.73
N ILE A 6 -13.32 10.68 -27.82
CA ILE A 6 -12.10 10.87 -27.03
C ILE A 6 -12.53 10.95 -25.56
N SER A 7 -12.32 9.87 -24.81
CA SER A 7 -12.49 9.90 -23.36
C SER A 7 -11.47 10.86 -22.75
N PRO A 8 -11.87 11.77 -21.85
CA PRO A 8 -10.94 12.71 -21.25
C PRO A 8 -9.81 11.94 -20.54
N ALA A 9 -8.58 12.40 -20.72
CA ALA A 9 -7.42 11.80 -20.06
C ALA A 9 -7.67 11.75 -18.53
N PRO A 10 -7.33 10.62 -17.86
CA PRO A 10 -7.56 10.51 -16.44
C PRO A 10 -6.83 11.63 -15.69
N ARG A 11 -7.53 12.31 -14.77
CA ARG A 11 -7.01 13.42 -13.98
C ARG A 11 -6.92 13.03 -12.51
N ARG A 12 -5.90 13.55 -11.82
CA ARG A 12 -5.76 13.37 -10.37
C ARG A 12 -6.81 14.19 -9.63
N THR A 13 -7.42 13.61 -8.60
CA THR A 13 -8.25 14.36 -7.66
C THR A 13 -7.40 15.32 -6.82
N LEU A 14 -8.02 16.32 -6.19
CA LEU A 14 -7.33 17.23 -5.28
C LEU A 14 -6.57 16.45 -4.18
N LEU A 15 -7.21 15.46 -3.56
CA LEU A 15 -6.58 14.62 -2.55
C LEU A 15 -5.39 13.84 -3.11
N GLN A 16 -5.52 13.24 -4.29
CA GLN A 16 -4.40 12.56 -4.94
C GLN A 16 -3.23 13.53 -5.22
N ARG A 17 -3.50 14.80 -5.54
CA ARG A 17 -2.45 15.82 -5.71
C ARG A 17 -1.78 16.18 -4.40
N LEU A 18 -2.55 16.46 -3.36
CA LEU A 18 -2.05 16.84 -2.02
C LEU A 18 -1.14 15.74 -1.45
N PHE A 19 -1.56 14.48 -1.57
CA PHE A 19 -0.79 13.34 -1.07
C PHE A 19 0.22 12.77 -2.09
N ARG A 20 0.49 13.48 -3.19
CA ARG A 20 1.43 13.09 -4.26
C ARG A 20 1.17 11.68 -4.86
N CYS A 21 -0.08 11.23 -4.83
CA CYS A 21 -0.50 9.93 -5.33
C CYS A 21 -0.39 9.86 -6.87
N GLY A 22 -0.02 8.68 -7.38
CA GLY A 22 0.07 8.42 -8.81
C GLY A 22 -1.31 8.41 -9.48
N LEU A 23 -1.35 8.68 -10.78
CA LEU A 23 -2.59 8.53 -11.56
C LEU A 23 -3.01 7.06 -11.54
N GLY A 24 -4.28 6.77 -11.27
CA GLY A 24 -4.79 5.38 -11.21
C GLY A 24 -4.32 4.56 -10.01
N ARG A 25 -3.62 5.17 -9.03
CA ARG A 25 -3.26 4.50 -7.77
C ARG A 25 -4.27 4.81 -6.66
N ASN A 26 -4.47 3.84 -5.78
CA ASN A 26 -5.27 4.03 -4.57
C ASN A 26 -4.62 5.08 -3.67
N LEU A 27 -5.45 5.98 -3.13
CA LEU A 27 -4.98 7.01 -2.20
C LEU A 27 -4.52 6.39 -0.88
N VAL A 28 -5.24 5.39 -0.38
CA VAL A 28 -4.86 4.61 0.80
C VAL A 28 -4.33 3.26 0.34
N THR A 29 -3.15 2.86 0.82
CA THR A 29 -2.58 1.53 0.54
C THR A 29 -2.06 0.92 1.83
N VAL A 30 -2.26 -0.39 1.97
CA VAL A 30 -1.72 -1.18 3.08
C VAL A 30 -0.70 -2.14 2.48
N TRP A 31 0.49 -2.16 3.07
CA TRP A 31 1.58 -3.06 2.69
C TRP A 31 1.84 -3.98 3.87
N VAL A 32 1.85 -5.28 3.60
CA VAL A 32 2.21 -6.32 4.58
C VAL A 32 3.32 -7.13 3.93
N THR A 33 4.44 -7.30 4.63
CA THR A 33 5.60 -8.02 4.11
C THR A 33 6.25 -8.79 5.24
N GLU A 34 6.42 -10.10 5.03
CA GLU A 34 7.25 -10.92 5.90
C GLU A 34 8.72 -10.55 5.63
N ILE A 35 9.41 -10.04 6.64
CA ILE A 35 10.79 -9.53 6.52
C ILE A 35 11.81 -10.47 7.16
N GLY A 36 11.37 -11.48 7.91
CA GLY A 36 12.26 -12.46 8.51
C GLY A 36 11.54 -13.68 9.08
N GLN A 37 12.26 -14.80 9.07
CA GLN A 37 11.94 -15.99 9.85
C GLN A 37 13.10 -16.26 10.80
N TYR A 38 12.78 -16.51 12.06
CA TYR A 38 13.72 -16.70 13.15
C TYR A 38 13.59 -18.10 13.77
N ALA A 39 14.46 -18.40 14.74
CA ALA A 39 14.42 -19.66 15.47
C ALA A 39 13.03 -19.93 16.09
N HIS A 40 12.69 -21.20 16.26
CA HIS A 40 11.40 -21.65 16.81
C HIS A 40 10.18 -21.23 15.96
N GLY A 41 10.36 -21.03 14.65
CA GLY A 41 9.28 -20.72 13.72
C GLY A 41 8.70 -19.31 13.91
N GLN A 42 9.41 -18.42 14.60
CA GLN A 42 8.99 -17.04 14.77
C GLN A 42 9.04 -16.30 13.42
N THR A 43 7.95 -15.64 13.05
CA THR A 43 7.86 -14.81 11.85
C THR A 43 7.82 -13.33 12.22
N GLU A 44 8.53 -12.51 11.45
CA GLU A 44 8.50 -11.06 11.55
C GLU A 44 7.80 -10.48 10.33
N THR A 45 6.71 -9.77 10.58
CA THR A 45 5.91 -9.12 9.54
C THR A 45 5.96 -7.61 9.75
N GLU A 46 6.37 -6.89 8.72
CA GLU A 46 6.27 -5.45 8.65
C GLU A 46 4.95 -5.04 7.98
N THR A 47 4.21 -4.16 8.64
CA THR A 47 3.00 -3.55 8.08
C THR A 47 3.16 -2.04 7.96
N LYS A 48 2.75 -1.48 6.81
CA LYS A 48 2.73 -0.04 6.53
C LYS A 48 1.37 0.38 6.01
N ILE A 49 0.83 1.45 6.57
CA ILE A 49 -0.33 2.17 6.04
C ILE A 49 0.19 3.45 5.39
N MET A 50 -0.09 3.60 4.10
CA MET A 50 0.35 4.75 3.32
C MET A 50 -0.84 5.55 2.78
N LEU A 51 -0.69 6.87 2.80
CA LEU A 51 -1.58 7.84 2.19
C LEU A 51 -0.83 8.55 1.06
N GLY A 52 -1.07 8.14 -0.18
CA GLY A 52 -0.29 8.54 -1.35
C GLY A 52 1.18 8.15 -1.19
N ARG A 53 2.08 9.15 -1.12
CA ARG A 53 3.52 8.91 -0.90
C ARG A 53 3.95 8.92 0.57
N TYR A 54 3.03 9.21 1.49
CA TYR A 54 3.35 9.36 2.91
C TYR A 54 3.05 8.06 3.65
N THR A 55 3.97 7.60 4.50
CA THR A 55 3.69 6.52 5.45
C THR A 55 3.08 7.15 6.69
N VAL A 56 1.86 6.76 7.03
CA VAL A 56 1.12 7.30 8.17
C VAL A 56 1.32 6.44 9.41
N MET A 57 1.42 5.13 9.22
CA MET A 57 1.67 4.17 10.29
C MET A 57 2.57 3.06 9.79
N ARG A 58 3.50 2.62 10.63
CA ARG A 58 4.37 1.47 10.40
C ARG A 58 4.56 0.73 11.71
N TRP A 59 4.42 -0.59 11.68
CA TRP A 59 4.73 -1.43 12.81
C TRP A 59 5.29 -2.76 12.36
N THR A 60 5.96 -3.42 13.29
CA THR A 60 6.48 -4.77 13.12
C THR A 60 5.75 -5.69 14.08
N THR A 61 5.29 -6.83 13.59
CA THR A 61 4.68 -7.88 14.38
C THR A 61 5.60 -9.08 14.40
N PHE A 62 5.94 -9.54 15.60
CA PHE A 62 6.62 -10.80 15.82
C PHE A 62 5.58 -11.83 16.27
N TYR A 63 5.46 -12.93 15.52
CA TYR A 63 4.55 -14.01 15.84
C TYR A 63 5.34 -15.31 16.01
N THR A 64 5.20 -15.96 17.15
CA THR A 64 5.76 -17.28 17.41
C THR A 64 4.60 -18.26 17.57
N PRO A 65 4.51 -19.34 16.76
CA PRO A 65 3.49 -20.37 16.93
C PRO A 65 3.63 -21.02 18.32
N ALA A 66 2.52 -21.17 19.05
CA ALA A 66 2.53 -21.69 20.42
C ALA A 66 2.71 -23.22 20.53
N ASN A 67 2.77 -23.94 19.41
CA ASN A 67 2.81 -25.40 19.38
C ASN A 67 4.07 -25.88 18.65
N GLY A 68 5.08 -26.27 19.42
CA GLY A 68 6.20 -27.12 19.02
C GLY A 68 6.22 -28.35 19.90
#